data_AF-A0A5D0QZI4-F1
#
_entry.id   AF-A0A5D0QZI4-F1
#
_cell.length_a   1.000
_cell.length_b   1.000
_cell.length_c   1.000
_cell.angle_alpha   90.00
_cell.angle_beta   90.00
_cell.angle_gamma   90.00
#
_symmetry.space_group_name_H-M   'P 1'
#
loop_
_entity.id
_entity.type
_entity.pdbx_description
1 polymer ?
#
loop_
_entity_poly.entity_id
_entity_poly.type
_entity_poly.pdbx_seq_one_letter_code
_entity_poly.pdbx_strand_id
1 'polypeptide(L)'
;MNYIKHLNAVFQQFSKDNRLNPTHVSLYMAFFQLWNHNRFPEQFHFNREEVMNLSKIGSKSTYHRCVKELNHYKNLIYHPSHNPFKGSKINMLIFGTTSGQAVDLIVPNQGQALVPLYKHNKQIENNNKLYKLAQPKNQNVVIEFFKSKKWPTTEAQKFYNHYQSIGWKLGGKTKIVDWKAAAQNWMLKSEEIKNEKAVTLSAVERSQNKDNLKTTKNKNYNQPL
;
A
#
# COMPACT_ATOMS: atom_id res chain seq x y z
N MET A 1 -19.68 23.55 -8.68
CA MET A 1 -19.37 22.81 -9.92
C MET A 1 -19.89 21.38 -9.80
N ASN A 2 -20.78 20.92 -10.68
CA ASN A 2 -21.18 19.51 -10.72
C ASN A 2 -20.19 18.74 -11.60
N TYR A 3 -19.19 18.12 -10.96
CA TYR A 3 -18.07 17.49 -11.66
C TYR A 3 -18.49 16.28 -12.52
N ILE A 4 -19.56 15.57 -12.16
CA ILE A 4 -20.08 14.44 -12.94
C ILE A 4 -20.71 14.94 -14.24
N LYS A 5 -21.60 15.93 -14.15
CA LYS A 5 -22.23 16.55 -15.34
C LYS A 5 -21.19 17.14 -16.28
N HIS A 6 -20.19 17.82 -15.71
CA HIS A 6 -19.09 18.36 -16.47
C HIS A 6 -18.29 17.29 -17.21
N LEU A 7 -17.86 16.25 -16.49
CA LEU A 7 -17.05 15.19 -17.08
C LEU A 7 -17.81 14.44 -18.19
N ASN A 8 -19.12 14.21 -17.99
CA ASN A 8 -19.98 13.63 -19.03
C ASN A 8 -20.06 14.52 -20.28
N ALA A 9 -20.23 15.84 -20.10
CA ALA A 9 -20.25 16.79 -21.21
C ALA A 9 -18.91 16.82 -21.97
N VAL A 10 -17.78 16.78 -21.25
CA VAL A 10 -16.44 16.69 -21.82
C VAL A 10 -16.28 15.40 -22.63
N PHE A 11 -16.67 14.24 -22.07
CA PHE A 11 -16.57 12.98 -22.80
C PHE A 11 -17.44 12.97 -24.06
N GLN A 12 -18.64 13.55 -24.02
CA GLN A 12 -19.46 13.72 -25.21
C GLN A 12 -18.77 14.60 -26.26
N GLN A 13 -18.16 15.72 -25.85
CA GLN A 13 -17.41 16.58 -26.77
C GLN A 13 -16.19 15.86 -27.35
N PHE A 14 -15.45 15.13 -26.52
CA PHE A 14 -14.25 14.40 -26.94
C PHE A 14 -14.58 13.25 -27.88
N SER A 15 -15.72 12.57 -27.69
CA SER A 15 -16.18 11.51 -28.59
C SER A 15 -16.54 12.02 -30.00
N LYS A 16 -16.89 13.31 -30.13
CA LYS A 16 -17.24 13.94 -31.41
C LYS A 16 -16.02 14.56 -32.11
N ASP A 17 -14.95 14.86 -31.38
CA ASP A 17 -13.78 15.51 -31.93
C ASP A 17 -12.68 14.50 -32.28
N ASN A 18 -12.62 14.12 -33.55
CA ASN A 18 -11.64 13.17 -34.09
C ASN A 18 -10.19 13.69 -34.06
N ARG A 19 -9.96 14.97 -33.73
CA ARG A 19 -8.60 15.53 -33.60
C ARG A 19 -7.94 15.16 -32.28
N LEU A 20 -8.73 14.74 -31.29
CA LEU A 20 -8.21 14.32 -30.00
C LEU A 20 -7.65 12.91 -30.08
N ASN A 21 -6.53 12.69 -29.40
CA ASN A 21 -5.88 11.40 -29.29
C ASN A 21 -5.94 10.94 -27.82
N PRO A 22 -5.64 9.67 -27.51
CA PRO A 22 -5.66 9.20 -26.13
C PRO A 22 -4.77 10.02 -25.18
N THR A 23 -3.67 10.57 -25.69
CA THR A 23 -2.76 11.45 -24.94
C THR A 23 -3.43 12.76 -24.52
N HIS A 24 -4.25 13.35 -25.40
CA HIS A 24 -5.08 14.52 -25.09
C HIS A 24 -6.07 14.23 -23.97
N VAL A 25 -6.75 13.09 -24.05
CA VAL A 25 -7.71 12.67 -23.01
C VAL A 25 -6.99 12.46 -21.68
N SER A 26 -5.87 11.73 -21.68
CA SER A 26 -5.07 11.50 -20.48
C SER A 26 -4.57 12.81 -19.84
N LEU A 27 -4.08 13.74 -20.66
CA LEU A 27 -3.59 15.03 -20.22
C LEU A 27 -4.71 15.92 -19.65
N TYR A 28 -5.88 15.95 -20.31
CA TYR A 28 -7.05 16.65 -19.79
C TYR A 28 -7.49 16.07 -18.44
N MET A 29 -7.54 14.74 -18.31
CA MET A 29 -7.90 14.08 -17.06
C MET A 29 -6.92 14.42 -15.93
N ALA A 30 -5.62 14.50 -16.21
CA ALA A 30 -4.63 14.92 -15.22
C ALA A 30 -4.89 16.36 -14.72
N PHE A 31 -5.18 17.29 -15.64
CA PHE A 31 -5.55 18.67 -15.24
C PHE A 31 -6.86 18.72 -14.47
N PHE A 32 -7.87 17.97 -14.89
CA PHE A 32 -9.15 17.89 -14.20
C PHE A 32 -9.00 17.35 -12.77
N GLN A 33 -8.14 16.35 -12.55
CA GLN A 33 -7.85 15.82 -11.22
C GLN A 33 -7.22 16.88 -10.31
N LEU A 34 -6.25 17.65 -10.82
CA LEU A 34 -5.65 18.76 -10.08
C LEU A 34 -6.67 19.88 -9.82
N TRP A 35 -7.54 20.17 -10.78
CA TRP A 35 -8.58 21.18 -10.66
C TRP A 35 -9.60 20.80 -9.58
N ASN A 36 -10.03 19.53 -9.55
CA ASN A 36 -10.89 18.97 -8.51
C ASN A 36 -10.23 19.02 -7.13
N HIS A 37 -8.93 18.66 -7.05
CA HIS A 37 -8.17 18.73 -5.79
C HIS A 37 -8.12 20.16 -5.22
N ASN A 38 -7.97 21.16 -6.09
CA ASN A 38 -7.94 22.57 -5.71
C ASN A 38 -9.33 23.19 -5.48
N ARG A 39 -10.41 22.40 -5.51
CA ARG A 39 -11.81 22.84 -5.36
C ARG A 39 -12.31 23.76 -6.49
N PHE A 40 -11.91 23.47 -7.72
CA PHE A 40 -12.38 24.14 -8.94
C PHE A 40 -12.16 25.67 -8.99
N PRO A 41 -10.95 26.18 -8.71
CA PRO A 41 -10.66 27.60 -8.86
C PRO A 41 -10.74 28.03 -10.33
N GLU A 42 -11.03 29.30 -10.58
CA GLU A 42 -11.04 29.86 -11.94
C GLU A 42 -9.67 29.75 -12.63
N GLN A 43 -8.59 29.88 -11.87
CA GLN A 43 -7.22 29.71 -12.36
C GLN A 43 -6.37 29.05 -11.26
N PHE A 44 -5.50 28.13 -11.65
CA PHE A 44 -4.53 27.54 -10.71
C PHE A 44 -3.15 27.32 -11.34
N HIS A 45 -2.14 27.26 -10.46
CA HIS A 45 -0.76 26.93 -10.83
C HIS A 45 -0.56 25.43 -10.76
N PHE A 46 0.32 24.90 -11.60
CA PHE A 46 0.65 23.49 -11.58
C PHE A 46 2.13 23.23 -11.87
N ASN A 47 2.63 22.09 -11.39
CA ASN A 47 3.96 21.61 -11.73
C ASN A 47 3.89 20.73 -12.98
N ARG A 48 4.71 21.05 -14.00
CA ARG A 48 4.79 20.27 -15.24
C ARG A 48 5.12 18.79 -14.98
N GLU A 49 6.06 18.50 -14.09
CA GLU A 49 6.50 17.13 -13.79
C GLU A 49 5.37 16.30 -13.17
N GLU A 50 4.58 16.93 -12.29
CA GLU A 50 3.41 16.31 -11.69
C GLU A 50 2.35 15.98 -12.74
N VAL A 51 2.01 16.94 -13.61
CA VAL A 51 1.03 16.73 -14.70
C VAL A 51 1.51 15.66 -15.68
N MET A 52 2.78 15.66 -16.06
CA MET A 52 3.37 14.63 -16.92
C MET A 52 3.25 13.24 -16.30
N ASN A 53 3.54 13.11 -14.99
CA ASN A 53 3.42 11.84 -14.29
C ASN A 53 1.96 11.36 -14.16
N LEU A 54 1.02 12.27 -13.88
CA LEU A 54 -0.41 11.95 -13.80
C LEU A 54 -0.97 11.53 -15.16
N SER A 55 -0.59 12.24 -16.22
CA SER A 55 -1.03 11.95 -17.61
C SER A 55 -0.28 10.80 -18.28
N LYS A 56 0.70 10.18 -17.61
CA LYS A 56 1.54 9.11 -18.16
C LYS A 56 2.31 9.50 -19.41
N ILE A 57 2.66 10.79 -19.54
CA ILE A 57 3.46 11.31 -20.64
C ILE A 57 4.92 11.41 -20.19
N GLY A 58 5.79 10.57 -20.75
CA GLY A 58 7.24 10.63 -20.48
C GLY A 58 7.97 11.72 -21.28
N SER A 59 7.46 12.06 -22.46
CA SER A 59 8.14 12.97 -23.39
C SER A 59 7.72 14.43 -23.22
N LYS A 60 8.69 15.32 -22.97
CA LYS A 60 8.45 16.77 -22.87
C LYS A 60 7.89 17.36 -24.17
N SER A 61 8.38 16.93 -25.33
CA SER A 61 7.89 17.42 -26.63
C SER A 61 6.43 17.04 -26.86
N THR A 62 6.06 15.80 -26.51
CA THR A 62 4.67 15.32 -26.59
C THR A 62 3.76 16.10 -25.65
N TYR A 63 4.20 16.31 -24.40
CA TYR A 63 3.47 17.14 -23.43
C TYR A 63 3.21 18.54 -23.99
N HIS A 64 4.25 19.23 -24.46
CA HIS A 64 4.09 20.60 -24.95
C HIS A 64 3.22 20.69 -26.20
N ARG A 65 3.29 19.72 -27.12
CA ARG A 65 2.41 19.64 -28.28
C ARG A 65 0.95 19.47 -27.83
N CYS A 66 0.67 18.47 -27.00
CA CYS A 66 -0.68 18.16 -26.56
C CYS A 66 -1.32 19.28 -25.71
N VAL A 67 -0.54 19.99 -24.88
CA VAL A 67 -1.05 21.16 -24.15
C VAL A 67 -1.44 22.28 -25.12
N LYS A 68 -0.61 22.55 -26.13
CA LYS A 68 -0.91 23.59 -27.15
C LYS A 68 -2.15 23.22 -27.97
N GLU A 69 -2.27 21.95 -28.35
CA GLU A 69 -3.42 21.41 -29.08
C GLU A 69 -4.71 21.52 -28.23
N LEU A 70 -4.69 21.09 -26.97
CA LEU A 70 -5.84 21.25 -26.06
C LEU A 70 -6.23 22.72 -25.83
N ASN A 71 -5.26 23.63 -25.79
CA ASN A 71 -5.51 25.06 -25.73
C ASN A 71 -6.14 25.58 -27.03
N HIS A 72 -5.65 25.14 -28.18
CA HIS A 72 -6.19 25.52 -29.48
C HIS A 72 -7.62 25.00 -29.70
N TYR A 73 -7.93 23.80 -29.21
CA TYR A 73 -9.27 23.21 -29.26
C TYR A 73 -10.24 23.84 -28.26
N LYS A 74 -9.80 24.80 -27.44
CA LYS A 74 -10.60 25.47 -26.41
C LYS A 74 -11.23 24.47 -25.44
N ASN A 75 -10.45 23.46 -25.03
CA ASN A 75 -10.82 22.56 -23.94
C ASN A 75 -10.28 23.06 -22.60
N LEU A 76 -9.17 23.80 -22.64
CA LEU A 76 -8.54 24.48 -21.51
C LEU A 76 -7.86 25.75 -22.02
N ILE A 77 -7.49 26.66 -21.12
CA ILE A 77 -6.67 27.83 -21.41
C ILE A 77 -5.35 27.70 -20.69
N TYR A 78 -4.26 27.59 -21.45
CA TYR A 78 -2.91 27.43 -20.93
C TYR A 78 -2.15 28.76 -20.97
N HIS A 79 -1.66 29.19 -19.80
CA HIS A 79 -0.82 30.37 -19.66
C HIS A 79 0.62 29.93 -19.32
N PRO A 80 1.52 29.88 -20.31
CA PRO A 80 2.89 29.47 -20.08
C PRO A 80 3.60 30.47 -19.17
N SER A 81 4.40 29.95 -18.24
CA SER A 81 5.32 30.76 -17.44
C SER A 81 6.74 30.26 -17.65
N HIS A 82 7.65 31.19 -17.90
CA HIS A 82 9.09 30.92 -18.02
C HIS A 82 9.79 31.01 -16.66
N ASN A 83 9.07 31.35 -15.59
CA ASN A 83 9.64 31.50 -14.26
C ASN A 83 9.64 30.15 -13.51
N PRO A 84 10.82 29.60 -13.15
CA PRO A 84 10.95 28.33 -12.43
C PRO A 84 10.18 28.27 -11.10
N PHE A 85 9.99 29.42 -10.44
CA PHE A 85 9.37 29.51 -9.12
C PHE A 85 7.86 29.73 -9.14
N LYS A 86 7.28 30.17 -10.27
CA LYS A 86 5.86 30.56 -10.34
C LYS A 86 4.95 29.55 -11.04
N GLY A 87 5.48 28.47 -11.61
CA GLY A 87 4.68 27.45 -12.30
C GLY A 87 3.89 28.00 -13.50
N SER A 88 3.42 27.12 -14.39
CA SER A 88 2.47 27.56 -15.42
C SER A 88 1.07 27.61 -14.85
N LYS A 89 0.22 28.46 -15.43
CA LYS A 89 -1.18 28.60 -15.00
C LYS A 89 -2.10 27.95 -16.02
N ILE A 90 -3.21 27.40 -15.53
CA ILE A 90 -4.26 26.86 -16.38
C ILE A 90 -5.62 27.29 -15.86
N ASN A 91 -6.54 27.49 -16.81
CA ASN A 91 -7.96 27.67 -16.57
C ASN A 91 -8.71 26.55 -17.32
N MET A 92 -9.57 25.83 -16.62
CA MET A 92 -10.39 24.76 -17.19
C MET A 92 -11.73 25.33 -17.62
N LEU A 93 -12.12 25.10 -18.88
CA LEU A 93 -13.38 25.60 -19.40
C LEU A 93 -14.55 24.76 -18.86
N ILE A 94 -15.61 25.44 -18.44
CA ILE A 94 -16.78 24.82 -17.82
C ILE A 94 -17.75 24.35 -18.91
N PHE A 95 -17.91 23.03 -19.03
CA PHE A 95 -18.91 22.40 -19.90
C PHE A 95 -20.12 21.91 -19.11
N GLY A 96 -21.34 22.14 -19.62
CA GLY A 96 -22.57 21.47 -19.18
C GLY A 96 -23.09 21.82 -17.78
N THR A 97 -22.45 22.73 -17.04
CA THR A 97 -22.97 23.22 -15.75
C THR A 97 -23.41 24.66 -15.89
N THR A 98 -24.72 24.89 -15.87
CA THR A 98 -25.30 26.22 -15.70
C THR A 98 -24.84 26.79 -14.34
N SER A 99 -24.51 28.08 -14.29
CA SER A 99 -24.06 28.80 -13.08
C SER A 99 -25.13 28.87 -11.96
N GLY A 100 -26.32 28.31 -12.18
CA GLY A 100 -27.40 28.25 -11.20
C GLY A 100 -27.17 27.13 -10.19
N GLN A 101 -26.79 27.50 -8.97
CA GLN A 101 -26.93 26.62 -7.82
C GLN A 101 -28.41 26.31 -7.61
N ALA A 102 -28.80 25.03 -7.68
CA ALA A 102 -29.93 24.55 -6.92
C ALA A 102 -29.36 23.97 -5.63
N VAL A 103 -29.56 24.70 -4.54
CA VAL A 103 -29.36 24.21 -3.18
C VAL A 103 -30.46 23.16 -2.96
N ASP A 104 -30.14 21.88 -3.17
CA ASP A 104 -31.07 20.80 -2.83
C ASP A 104 -30.62 20.19 -1.50
N LEU A 105 -31.36 20.54 -0.46
CA LEU A 105 -31.17 20.19 0.94
C LEU A 105 -31.59 18.75 1.28
N ILE A 106 -31.62 17.83 0.31
CA ILE A 106 -32.05 16.46 0.58
C ILE A 106 -30.83 15.55 0.63
N VAL A 107 -30.40 15.29 1.86
CA VAL A 107 -29.60 14.13 2.25
C VAL A 107 -30.39 12.85 1.92
N PRO A 108 -29.80 11.90 1.19
CA PRO A 108 -29.95 10.50 1.55
C PRO A 108 -28.62 10.00 2.09
N ASN A 109 -28.69 9.63 3.35
CA ASN A 109 -27.65 9.02 4.15
C ASN A 109 -27.26 7.67 3.53
N GLN A 110 -26.23 7.64 2.68
CA GLN A 110 -25.41 6.45 2.45
C GLN A 110 -23.95 6.88 2.45
N GLY A 111 -23.29 6.61 3.59
CA GLY A 111 -21.91 6.95 3.82
C GLY A 111 -20.98 6.27 2.82
N GLN A 112 -20.54 7.01 1.82
CA GLN A 112 -19.21 6.81 1.25
C GLN A 112 -18.33 7.94 1.77
N ALA A 113 -17.38 7.60 2.63
CA ALA A 113 -16.31 8.50 2.97
C ALA A 113 -15.59 8.91 1.68
N LEU A 114 -15.60 10.21 1.38
CA LEU A 114 -14.76 10.81 0.34
C LEU A 114 -13.29 10.70 0.77
N VAL A 115 -12.70 9.52 0.55
CA VAL A 115 -11.26 9.30 0.72
C VAL A 115 -10.55 9.94 -0.47
N PRO A 116 -9.48 10.74 -0.28
CA PRO A 116 -8.70 11.26 -1.39
C PRO A 116 -8.11 10.11 -2.22
N LEU A 117 -8.61 9.91 -3.44
CA LEU A 117 -8.08 8.93 -4.39
C LEU A 117 -6.79 9.43 -5.09
N TYR A 118 -5.83 9.98 -4.36
CA TYR A 118 -4.48 10.28 -4.89
C TYR A 118 -3.41 10.14 -3.81
N LYS A 119 -3.11 8.90 -3.40
CA LYS A 119 -1.77 8.57 -2.88
C LYS A 119 -0.88 8.26 -4.08
N HIS A 120 0.06 9.15 -4.34
CA HIS A 120 1.04 9.10 -5.42
C HIS A 120 1.58 7.70 -5.77
N ASN A 121 1.58 7.45 -7.09
CA ASN A 121 2.24 6.39 -7.84
C ASN A 121 3.78 6.35 -7.64
N LYS A 122 4.28 6.00 -6.45
CA LYS A 122 5.65 5.49 -6.25
C LYS A 122 5.72 3.95 -6.19
N GLN A 123 4.59 3.26 -6.36
CA GLN A 123 4.50 1.80 -6.20
C GLN A 123 4.47 0.99 -7.50
N ILE A 124 4.27 1.59 -8.67
CA ILE A 124 4.06 0.80 -9.91
C ILE A 124 5.36 0.15 -10.41
N GLU A 125 6.54 0.75 -10.20
CA GLU A 125 7.83 0.08 -10.48
C GLU A 125 8.22 -0.98 -9.42
N ASN A 126 7.58 -0.99 -8.25
CA ASN A 126 7.89 -1.92 -7.15
C ASN A 126 7.04 -3.19 -7.14
N ASN A 127 6.02 -3.32 -8.00
CA ASN A 127 5.19 -4.53 -8.02
C ASN A 127 5.96 -5.77 -8.51
N ASN A 128 7.01 -5.58 -9.30
CA ASN A 128 7.91 -6.66 -9.69
C ASN A 128 9.01 -6.96 -8.65
N LYS A 129 9.05 -6.23 -7.51
CA LYS A 129 9.90 -6.51 -6.33
C LYS A 129 9.10 -6.88 -5.07
N LEU A 130 7.75 -6.87 -5.14
CA LEU A 130 6.87 -7.01 -3.97
C LEU A 130 6.91 -8.39 -3.29
N TYR A 131 7.56 -9.37 -3.91
CA TYR A 131 7.81 -10.70 -3.34
C TYR A 131 9.09 -10.79 -2.49
N LYS A 132 9.87 -9.71 -2.34
CA LYS A 132 11.07 -9.64 -1.48
C LYS A 132 11.05 -8.44 -0.55
N LEU A 133 9.99 -8.31 0.26
CA LEU A 133 9.97 -7.31 1.31
C LEU A 133 10.78 -7.85 2.51
N ALA A 134 11.76 -7.06 2.94
CA ALA A 134 12.56 -7.31 4.15
C ALA A 134 11.72 -7.24 5.43
N GLN A 135 10.65 -6.44 5.42
CA GLN A 135 9.80 -6.14 6.57
C GLN A 135 8.32 -6.05 6.15
N PRO A 136 7.37 -6.57 6.96
CA PRO A 136 5.95 -6.38 6.74
C PRO A 136 5.53 -4.92 6.93
N LYS A 137 4.56 -4.45 6.14
CA LYS A 137 4.09 -3.06 6.19
C LYS A 137 3.44 -2.69 7.52
N ASN A 138 2.78 -3.66 8.15
CA ASN A 138 2.16 -3.54 9.46
C ASN A 138 1.97 -4.95 10.05
N GLN A 139 1.58 -5.01 11.33
CA GLN A 139 1.28 -6.25 12.03
C GLN A 139 0.12 -7.03 11.38
N ASN A 140 -0.88 -6.34 10.83
CA ASN A 140 -2.05 -6.97 10.20
C ASN A 140 -1.66 -7.86 9.01
N VAL A 141 -0.64 -7.46 8.23
CA VAL A 141 -0.11 -8.26 7.11
C VAL A 141 0.46 -9.59 7.61
N VAL A 142 1.11 -9.60 8.77
CA VAL A 142 1.63 -10.85 9.37
C VAL A 142 0.48 -11.71 9.88
N ILE A 143 -0.51 -11.11 10.54
CA ILE A 143 -1.69 -11.83 11.04
C ILE A 143 -2.45 -12.49 9.89
N GLU A 144 -2.68 -11.77 8.80
CA GLU A 144 -3.34 -12.27 7.60
C GLU A 144 -2.56 -13.42 6.95
N PHE A 145 -1.22 -13.30 6.89
CA PHE A 145 -0.36 -14.36 6.39
C PHE A 145 -0.45 -15.64 7.23
N PHE A 146 -0.41 -15.53 8.56
CA PHE A 146 -0.53 -16.69 9.45
C PHE A 146 -1.92 -17.31 9.37
N LYS A 147 -3.00 -16.50 9.28
CA LYS A 147 -4.36 -17.00 9.03
C LYS A 147 -4.44 -17.77 7.72
N SER A 148 -3.81 -17.29 6.64
CA SER A 148 -3.79 -17.98 5.34
C SER A 148 -3.13 -19.36 5.41
N LYS A 149 -2.18 -19.55 6.35
CA LYS A 149 -1.51 -20.82 6.64
C LYS A 149 -2.21 -21.66 7.70
N LYS A 150 -3.39 -21.23 8.18
CA LYS A 150 -4.15 -21.87 9.29
C LYS A 150 -3.40 -21.87 10.62
N TRP A 151 -2.54 -20.87 10.85
CA TRP A 151 -1.83 -20.68 12.11
C TRP A 151 -2.56 -19.72 13.06
N PRO A 152 -2.43 -19.92 14.38
CA PRO A 152 -3.05 -19.05 15.37
C PRO A 152 -2.49 -17.63 15.32
N THR A 153 -3.39 -16.66 15.53
CA THR A 153 -3.05 -15.23 15.51
C THR A 153 -2.07 -14.84 16.62
N THR A 154 -2.05 -15.58 17.73
CA THR A 154 -1.13 -15.40 18.85
C THR A 154 0.32 -15.66 18.45
N GLU A 155 0.58 -16.66 17.61
CA GLU A 155 1.92 -16.94 17.09
C GLU A 155 2.38 -15.88 16.09
N ALA A 156 1.44 -15.36 15.29
CA ALA A 156 1.71 -14.24 14.39
C ALA A 156 2.16 -12.98 15.17
N GLN A 157 1.52 -12.70 16.30
CA GLN A 157 1.89 -11.59 17.19
C GLN A 157 3.28 -11.79 17.79
N LYS A 158 3.58 -12.99 18.29
CA LYS A 158 4.89 -13.32 18.87
C LYS A 158 6.01 -13.14 17.84
N PHE A 159 5.80 -13.65 16.62
CA PHE A 159 6.71 -13.47 15.51
C PHE A 159 6.96 -11.98 15.23
N TYR A 160 5.90 -11.19 15.07
CA TYR A 160 6.02 -9.76 14.77
C TYR A 160 6.78 -9.01 15.87
N ASN A 161 6.43 -9.25 17.13
CA ASN A 161 7.07 -8.59 18.27
C ASN A 161 8.57 -8.94 18.37
N HIS A 162 8.93 -10.21 18.15
CA HIS A 162 10.32 -10.66 18.17
C HIS A 162 11.16 -9.99 17.09
N TYR A 163 10.68 -9.98 15.84
CA TYR A 163 11.44 -9.39 14.74
C TYR A 163 11.43 -7.85 14.77
N GLN A 164 10.38 -7.23 15.34
CA GLN A 164 10.34 -5.79 15.56
C GLN A 164 11.35 -5.35 16.62
N SER A 165 11.52 -6.09 17.72
CA SER A 165 12.49 -5.72 18.78
C SER A 165 13.94 -5.84 18.33
N ILE A 166 14.26 -6.80 17.45
CA ILE A 166 15.62 -6.97 16.89
C ILE A 166 15.87 -6.15 15.61
N GLY A 167 14.89 -5.33 15.19
CA GLY A 167 15.00 -4.46 14.02
C GLY A 167 15.12 -5.22 12.69
N TRP A 168 14.50 -6.39 12.57
CA TRP A 168 14.50 -7.23 11.37
C TRP A 168 15.90 -7.65 10.90
N LYS A 169 16.79 -7.95 11.86
CA LYS A 169 18.14 -8.47 11.63
C LYS A 169 18.34 -9.84 12.30
N LEU A 170 18.96 -10.76 11.58
CA LEU A 170 19.43 -12.05 12.10
C LEU A 170 20.81 -11.84 12.77
N GLY A 171 20.94 -12.23 14.04
CA GLY A 171 22.18 -12.13 14.81
C GLY A 171 22.76 -10.70 14.91
N GLY A 172 21.91 -9.68 14.79
CA GLY A 172 22.29 -8.25 14.84
C GLY A 172 23.07 -7.72 13.63
N LYS A 173 23.57 -8.59 12.74
CA LYS A 173 24.45 -8.23 11.62
C LYS A 173 23.77 -8.34 10.25
N THR A 174 23.03 -9.41 9.98
CA THR A 174 22.44 -9.66 8.65
C THR A 174 20.98 -9.22 8.59
N LYS A 175 20.62 -8.41 7.59
CA LYS A 175 19.23 -7.96 7.41
C LYS A 175 18.38 -9.08 6.80
N ILE A 176 17.15 -9.23 7.28
CA ILE A 176 16.19 -10.15 6.68
C ILE A 176 15.79 -9.61 5.31
N VAL A 177 15.92 -10.42 4.26
CA VAL A 177 15.58 -10.03 2.89
C VAL A 177 14.13 -10.35 2.55
N ASP A 178 13.60 -11.42 3.14
CA ASP A 178 12.21 -11.86 2.95
C ASP A 178 11.60 -12.27 4.29
N TRP A 179 10.69 -11.45 4.81
CA TRP A 179 10.01 -11.73 6.08
C TRP A 179 9.06 -12.93 5.99
N LYS A 180 8.55 -13.28 4.79
CA LYS A 180 7.65 -14.43 4.62
C LYS A 180 8.42 -15.74 4.78
N ALA A 181 9.63 -15.83 4.23
CA ALA A 181 10.51 -16.96 4.42
C ALA A 181 10.89 -17.11 5.91
N ALA A 182 11.18 -16.00 6.59
CA ALA A 182 11.42 -16.02 8.03
C ALA A 182 10.19 -16.51 8.83
N ALA A 183 8.98 -16.10 8.44
CA ALA A 183 7.74 -16.57 9.04
C ALA A 183 7.50 -18.08 8.82
N GLN A 184 7.81 -18.59 7.63
CA GLN A 184 7.74 -20.03 7.36
C GLN A 184 8.74 -20.82 8.20
N ASN A 185 9.98 -20.34 8.32
CA ASN A 185 10.97 -20.97 9.21
C ASN A 185 10.54 -20.93 10.68
N TRP A 186 9.90 -19.85 11.13
CA TRP A 186 9.31 -19.78 12.48
C TRP A 186 8.26 -20.88 12.70
N MET A 187 7.36 -21.07 11.73
CA MET A 187 6.34 -22.12 11.79
C MET A 187 6.99 -23.51 11.91
N LEU A 188 7.94 -23.83 11.02
CA LEU A 188 8.67 -25.11 11.04
C LEU A 188 9.38 -25.34 12.38
N LYS A 189 10.12 -24.33 12.87
CA LYS A 189 10.84 -24.46 14.14
C LYS A 189 9.90 -24.65 15.33
N SER A 190 8.75 -23.99 15.32
CA SER A 190 7.76 -24.14 16.38
C SER A 190 7.05 -25.50 16.35
N GLU A 191 6.90 -26.13 15.17
CA GLU A 191 6.45 -27.52 15.05
C GLU A 191 7.50 -28.51 15.54
N GLU A 192 8.77 -28.33 15.16
CA GLU A 192 9.89 -29.15 15.65
C GLU A 192 9.94 -29.16 17.19
N ILE A 193 9.88 -27.98 17.82
CA ILE A 193 9.92 -27.86 19.29
C ILE A 193 8.70 -28.54 19.95
N LYS A 194 7.52 -28.48 19.31
CA LYS A 194 6.33 -29.18 19.81
C LYS A 194 6.51 -30.70 19.71
N ASN A 195 7.04 -31.20 18.60
CA ASN A 195 7.30 -32.62 18.39
C ASN A 195 8.39 -33.15 19.31
N GLU A 196 9.48 -32.41 19.50
CA GLU A 196 10.55 -32.75 20.46
C GLU A 196 10.00 -32.81 21.89
N LYS A 197 9.17 -31.84 22.29
CA LYS A 197 8.48 -31.84 23.59
C LYS A 197 7.50 -33.00 23.74
N ALA A 198 6.76 -33.35 22.68
CA ALA A 198 5.86 -34.51 22.71
C ALA A 198 6.63 -35.83 22.83
N VAL A 199 7.76 -35.97 22.11
CA VAL A 199 8.65 -37.14 22.21
C VAL A 199 9.28 -37.23 23.60
N THR A 200 9.79 -36.13 24.15
CA THR A 200 10.34 -36.13 25.52
C THR A 200 9.28 -36.38 26.58
N LEU A 201 8.08 -35.81 26.48
CA LEU A 201 6.96 -36.12 27.40
C LEU A 201 6.58 -37.61 27.32
N SER A 202 6.46 -38.17 26.11
CA SER A 202 6.16 -39.60 25.93
C SER A 202 7.30 -40.53 26.38
N ALA A 203 8.55 -40.04 26.37
CA ALA A 203 9.72 -40.76 26.87
C ALA A 203 9.84 -40.66 28.41
N VAL A 204 9.48 -39.52 29.00
CA VAL A 204 9.38 -39.35 30.46
C VAL A 204 8.22 -40.20 31.00
N GLU A 205 7.07 -40.22 30.33
CA GLU A 205 5.94 -41.11 30.69
C GLU A 205 6.32 -42.59 30.55
N ARG A 206 7.11 -42.99 29.55
CA ARG A 206 7.68 -44.35 29.46
C ARG A 206 8.79 -44.64 30.47
N SER A 207 9.51 -43.61 30.94
CA SER A 207 10.63 -43.73 31.89
C SER A 207 10.19 -43.70 33.36
N GLN A 208 8.98 -43.24 33.67
CA GLN A 208 8.47 -43.24 35.04
C GLN A 208 7.96 -44.62 35.52
N ASN A 209 8.07 -45.65 34.67
CA ASN A 209 7.75 -47.04 35.03
C ASN A 209 9.00 -47.91 35.26
N LYS A 210 10.10 -47.32 35.75
CA LYS A 210 11.20 -48.06 36.38
C LYS A 210 11.47 -47.49 37.77
N ASP A 211 10.96 -48.24 38.74
CA ASP A 211 11.14 -48.06 40.16
C ASP A 211 12.64 -48.14 40.51
N ASN A 212 13.30 -46.98 40.70
CA ASN A 212 14.75 -46.86 40.91
C ASN A 212 15.18 -46.92 42.39
N LEU A 213 14.37 -47.55 43.26
CA LEU A 213 14.71 -47.73 44.68
C LEU A 213 14.80 -49.21 45.05
N LYS A 214 15.98 -49.81 44.82
CA LYS A 214 16.40 -50.98 45.61
C LYS A 214 17.52 -50.57 46.54
N THR A 215 17.19 -50.39 47.82
CA THR A 215 18.18 -50.26 48.89
C THR A 215 18.36 -51.62 49.55
N THR A 216 19.56 -52.20 49.49
CA THR A 216 19.94 -53.34 50.34
C THR A 216 20.64 -52.79 51.57
N LYS A 217 19.94 -52.73 52.70
CA LYS A 217 20.55 -52.37 53.99
C LYS A 217 21.32 -53.57 54.52
N ASN A 218 22.65 -53.53 54.49
CA ASN A 218 23.48 -54.38 55.34
C ASN A 218 24.80 -53.68 55.68
N LYS A 219 24.87 -53.02 56.84
CA LYS A 219 26.12 -52.61 57.50
C LYS A 219 25.97 -52.77 59.02
N ASN A 220 26.79 -53.63 59.59
CA ASN A 220 26.88 -53.92 61.02
C ASN A 220 27.95 -53.01 61.65
N TYR A 221 27.61 -52.29 62.72
CA TYR A 221 28.40 -51.21 63.32
C TYR A 221 29.16 -51.61 64.60
N ASN A 222 29.39 -52.90 64.85
CA ASN A 222 29.91 -53.39 66.13
C ASN A 222 31.45 -53.50 66.23
N GLN A 223 32.24 -52.58 65.69
CA GLN A 223 33.69 -52.53 66.01
C GLN A 223 34.17 -51.09 66.28
N PRO A 224 34.68 -50.79 67.49
CA PRO A 224 35.39 -49.54 67.75
C PRO A 224 36.82 -49.59 67.21
N LEU A 225 37.31 -48.40 66.81
CA LEU A 225 38.60 -48.11 66.17
C LEU A 225 39.82 -48.42 67.04
#